data_AF-A0A2V6R2X7-F1
#
_entry.id   AF-A0A2V6R2X7-F1
#
_cell.length_a   1.000
_cell.length_b   1.000
_cell.length_c   1.000
_cell.angle_alpha   90.00
_cell.angle_beta   90.00
_cell.angle_gamma   90.00
#
_symmetry.space_group_name_H-M   'P 1'
#
loop_
_entity.id
_entity.type
_entity.pdbx_description
1 polymer ?
#
loop_
_entity_poly.entity_id
_entity_poly.type
_entity_poly.pdbx_seq_one_letter_code
_entity_poly.pdbx_strand_id
1 'polypeptide(L)'
;MSGGYDYHHGWLPPYPETTGYIIPTFLQYAAFSGEGGYVERALRMGDWEIEIQLPSGAIRGGMGVNEYPIVFNTGQVISGWTSLYGETGQKRFLEAAARAADWLVAIQDQDGKWSQHTLKDIPHAYNTRVAWPLLEVYALTGVDKYYQAAESQILWAL
;
A
#
# COMPACT_ATOMS: atom_id res chain seq x y z
N MET A 1 24.65 -7.36 -8.15
CA MET A 1 23.56 -8.08 -8.87
C MET A 1 22.27 -7.75 -8.13
N SER A 2 21.30 -7.13 -8.78
CA SER A 2 19.96 -6.92 -8.18
C SER A 2 19.16 -8.21 -8.36
N GLY A 3 18.34 -8.59 -7.38
CA GLY A 3 17.48 -9.78 -7.51
C GLY A 3 16.45 -9.70 -8.65
N GLY A 4 16.21 -8.50 -9.20
CA GLY A 4 15.24 -8.26 -10.27
C GLY A 4 15.82 -7.90 -11.64
N TYR A 5 17.10 -8.12 -11.90
CA TYR A 5 17.72 -7.88 -13.21
C TYR A 5 18.62 -9.04 -13.63
N ASP A 6 18.48 -9.49 -14.87
CA ASP A 6 19.42 -10.42 -15.50
C ASP A 6 19.86 -9.92 -16.89
N TYR A 7 21.06 -10.33 -17.33
CA TYR A 7 21.64 -9.85 -18.59
C TYR A 7 20.91 -10.35 -19.85
N HIS A 8 20.13 -11.43 -19.75
CA HIS A 8 19.43 -12.02 -20.88
C HIS A 8 18.02 -11.45 -21.07
N HIS A 9 17.30 -11.17 -19.98
CA HIS A 9 15.90 -10.72 -20.03
C HIS A 9 15.68 -9.31 -19.47
N GLY A 10 16.71 -8.66 -18.93
CA GLY A 10 16.64 -7.30 -18.41
C GLY A 10 15.95 -7.25 -17.05
N TRP A 11 15.15 -6.19 -16.84
CA TRP A 11 14.41 -6.00 -15.59
C TRP A 11 13.17 -6.91 -15.53
N LEU A 12 12.90 -7.47 -14.36
CA LEU A 12 11.63 -8.12 -14.06
C LEU A 12 10.46 -7.13 -14.17
N PRO A 13 9.23 -7.63 -14.38
CA PRO A 13 8.01 -6.82 -14.32
C PRO A 13 7.91 -6.01 -13.02
N PRO A 14 7.20 -4.85 -13.03
CA PRO A 14 7.04 -4.04 -11.83
C PRO A 14 6.28 -4.82 -10.75
N TYR A 15 6.57 -4.55 -9.48
CA TYR A 15 5.90 -5.20 -8.37
C TYR A 15 5.12 -4.16 -7.54
N PRO A 16 3.78 -4.15 -7.57
CA PRO A 16 2.98 -3.07 -6.95
C PRO A 16 3.30 -2.81 -5.47
N GLU A 17 3.50 -3.86 -4.68
CA GLU A 17 3.91 -3.73 -3.27
C GLU A 17 5.13 -2.81 -3.10
N THR A 18 6.18 -3.08 -3.88
CA THR A 18 7.48 -2.41 -3.74
C THR A 18 7.49 -1.03 -4.34
N THR A 19 6.73 -0.82 -5.41
CA THR A 19 6.46 0.51 -5.97
C THR A 19 5.70 1.38 -4.95
N GLY A 20 4.72 0.82 -4.23
CA GLY A 20 3.99 1.51 -3.18
C GLY A 20 4.88 2.00 -2.03
N TYR A 21 5.60 1.08 -1.37
CA TYR A 21 6.35 1.44 -0.16
C TYR A 21 7.65 2.21 -0.43
N ILE A 22 8.15 2.28 -1.68
CA ILE A 22 9.34 3.08 -2.00
C ILE A 22 9.03 4.57 -2.22
N ILE A 23 7.77 4.91 -2.50
CA ILE A 23 7.30 6.31 -2.70
C ILE A 23 7.72 7.23 -1.53
N PRO A 24 7.47 6.90 -0.24
CA PRO A 24 7.86 7.76 0.86
C PRO A 24 9.38 8.00 0.93
N THR A 25 10.19 7.03 0.51
CA THR A 25 11.65 7.18 0.44
C THR A 25 12.05 8.21 -0.62
N PHE A 26 11.40 8.19 -1.79
CA PHE A 26 11.66 9.16 -2.85
C PHE A 26 11.30 10.58 -2.41
N LEU A 27 10.15 10.75 -1.75
CA LEU A 27 9.73 12.06 -1.22
C LEU A 27 10.71 12.58 -0.16
N GLN A 28 11.09 11.74 0.81
CA GLN A 28 12.07 12.10 1.83
C GLN A 28 13.45 12.44 1.22
N TYR A 29 13.89 11.67 0.22
CA TYR A 29 15.16 11.93 -0.44
C TYR A 29 15.13 13.21 -1.27
N ALA A 30 13.99 13.54 -1.91
CA ALA A 30 13.83 14.82 -2.60
C ALA A 30 13.97 15.99 -1.62
N ALA A 31 13.33 15.91 -0.45
CA ALA A 31 13.43 16.92 0.59
C ALA A 31 14.86 17.05 1.15
N PHE A 32 15.58 15.92 1.30
CA PHE A 32 16.96 15.90 1.76
C PHE A 32 17.96 16.46 0.75
N SER A 33 17.85 16.07 -0.53
CA SER A 33 18.82 16.41 -1.58
C SER A 33 18.50 17.73 -2.30
N GLY A 34 17.25 18.19 -2.26
CA GLY A 34 16.75 19.28 -3.10
C GLY A 34 16.50 18.88 -4.56
N GLU A 35 16.69 17.62 -4.93
CA GLU A 35 16.48 17.13 -6.29
C GLU A 35 14.99 16.85 -6.55
N GLY A 36 14.28 17.82 -7.14
CA GLY A 36 12.85 17.70 -7.45
C GLY A 36 12.46 16.52 -8.35
N GLY A 37 13.42 15.97 -9.12
CA GLY A 37 13.19 14.80 -9.98
C GLY A 37 12.74 13.54 -9.21
N TYR A 38 13.01 13.44 -7.90
CA TYR A 38 12.49 12.35 -7.08
C TYR A 38 11.00 12.50 -6.76
N VAL A 39 10.49 13.73 -6.60
CA VAL A 39 9.05 13.98 -6.44
C VAL A 39 8.29 13.59 -7.71
N GLU A 40 8.81 13.95 -8.89
CA GLU A 40 8.19 13.57 -10.16
C GLU A 40 8.14 12.05 -10.36
N ARG A 41 9.15 11.33 -9.90
CA ARG A 41 9.16 9.86 -9.92
C ARG A 41 8.14 9.29 -8.94
N ALA A 42 8.06 9.83 -7.72
CA ALA A 42 7.08 9.43 -6.72
C ALA A 42 5.63 9.63 -7.22
N LEU A 43 5.36 10.76 -7.87
CA LEU A 43 4.06 11.05 -8.48
C LEU A 43 3.69 10.02 -9.55
N ARG A 44 4.60 9.71 -10.48
CA ARG A 44 4.36 8.71 -11.52
C ARG A 44 4.13 7.31 -10.95
N MET A 45 4.85 6.94 -9.89
CA MET A 45 4.63 5.68 -9.19
C MET A 45 3.23 5.63 -8.57
N GLY A 46 2.83 6.67 -7.85
CA GLY A 46 1.50 6.76 -7.23
C GLY A 46 0.36 6.76 -8.25
N ASP A 47 0.52 7.47 -9.37
CA ASP A 47 -0.48 7.51 -10.44
C ASP A 47 -0.62 6.15 -11.14
N TRP A 48 0.49 5.45 -11.39
CA TRP A 48 0.46 4.09 -11.93
C TRP A 48 -0.23 3.10 -10.97
N GLU A 49 0.05 3.17 -9.67
CA GLU A 49 -0.64 2.35 -8.66
C GLU A 49 -2.17 2.58 -8.70
N ILE A 50 -2.62 3.82 -8.92
CA ILE A 50 -4.05 4.13 -9.05
C ILE A 50 -4.63 3.47 -10.31
N GLU A 51 -3.92 3.56 -11.43
CA GLU A 51 -4.34 2.95 -12.70
C GLU A 51 -4.53 1.43 -12.58
N ILE A 52 -3.66 0.78 -11.81
CA ILE A 52 -3.71 -0.67 -11.61
C ILE A 52 -4.53 -1.10 -10.38
N GLN A 53 -5.09 -0.18 -9.60
CA GLN A 53 -5.93 -0.54 -8.46
C GLN A 53 -7.11 -1.41 -8.92
N LEU A 54 -7.43 -2.47 -8.18
CA LEU A 54 -8.55 -3.33 -8.53
C LEU A 54 -9.89 -2.59 -8.35
N PRO A 55 -10.96 -2.96 -9.07
CA PRO A 55 -12.29 -2.37 -8.87
C PRO A 55 -12.81 -2.50 -7.43
N SER A 56 -12.35 -3.51 -6.68
CA SER A 56 -12.65 -3.69 -5.26
C SER A 56 -11.96 -2.67 -4.33
N GLY A 57 -10.99 -1.92 -4.84
CA GLY A 57 -10.10 -1.03 -4.08
C GLY A 57 -8.78 -1.69 -3.66
N ALA A 58 -8.67 -3.01 -3.71
CA ALA A 58 -7.47 -3.74 -3.31
C ALA A 58 -6.30 -3.55 -4.28
N ILE A 59 -5.10 -3.90 -3.82
CA ILE A 59 -3.89 -3.92 -4.64
C ILE A 59 -3.51 -5.34 -5.05
N ARG A 60 -3.01 -5.42 -6.27
CA ARG A 60 -2.62 -6.65 -6.95
C ARG A 60 -1.43 -7.33 -6.26
N GLY A 61 -1.48 -8.66 -6.20
CA GLY A 61 -0.42 -9.51 -5.69
C GLY A 61 0.62 -9.89 -6.74
N GLY A 62 1.83 -10.24 -6.28
CA GLY A 62 2.91 -10.77 -7.11
C GLY A 62 3.52 -9.79 -8.12
N MET A 63 4.59 -10.22 -8.79
CA MET A 63 5.23 -9.43 -9.85
C MET A 63 4.29 -9.27 -11.05
N GLY A 64 4.26 -8.07 -11.63
CA GLY A 64 3.37 -7.69 -12.72
C GLY A 64 2.00 -7.17 -12.27
N VAL A 65 1.07 -7.05 -13.23
CA VAL A 65 -0.29 -6.52 -13.02
C VAL A 65 -1.28 -7.69 -12.99
N ASN A 66 -1.27 -8.46 -11.89
CA ASN A 66 -2.12 -9.65 -11.74
C ASN A 66 -3.55 -9.31 -11.27
N GLU A 67 -4.53 -10.20 -11.41
CA GLU A 67 -5.94 -9.89 -11.11
C GLU A 67 -6.39 -10.21 -9.67
N TYR A 68 -5.50 -10.76 -8.84
CA TYR A 68 -5.83 -11.15 -7.47
C TYR A 68 -5.29 -10.13 -6.44
N PRO A 69 -6.05 -9.84 -5.38
CA PRO A 69 -5.62 -8.92 -4.34
C PRO A 69 -4.72 -9.59 -3.30
N ILE A 70 -3.88 -8.79 -2.62
CA ILE A 70 -3.13 -9.22 -1.43
C ILE A 70 -3.21 -8.16 -0.33
N VAL A 71 -3.52 -8.62 0.89
CA VAL A 71 -3.64 -7.79 2.11
C VAL A 71 -2.40 -6.93 2.35
N PHE A 72 -1.23 -7.58 2.35
CA PHE A 72 0.03 -6.90 2.65
C PHE A 72 0.35 -5.80 1.64
N ASN A 73 0.25 -6.13 0.34
CA ASN A 73 0.47 -5.20 -0.77
C ASN A 73 -0.45 -3.98 -0.67
N THR A 74 -1.72 -4.22 -0.35
CA THR A 74 -2.71 -3.16 -0.17
C THR A 74 -2.29 -2.18 0.91
N GLY A 75 -1.84 -2.67 2.06
CA GLY A 75 -1.29 -1.82 3.13
C GLY A 75 -0.04 -1.03 2.71
N GLN A 76 0.89 -1.66 1.98
CA GLN A 76 2.12 -1.00 1.56
C GLN A 76 1.87 0.16 0.58
N VAL A 77 0.97 -0.02 -0.39
CA VAL A 77 0.64 1.04 -1.35
C VAL A 77 -0.17 2.17 -0.72
N ILE A 78 -1.04 1.88 0.27
CA ILE A 78 -1.69 2.93 1.06
C ILE A 78 -0.65 3.89 1.64
N SER A 79 0.47 3.39 2.19
CA SER A 79 1.53 4.24 2.76
C SER A 79 2.15 5.19 1.72
N GLY A 80 2.27 4.74 0.47
CA GLY A 80 2.75 5.57 -0.63
C GLY A 80 1.76 6.68 -0.99
N TRP A 81 0.47 6.35 -1.09
CA TRP A 81 -0.57 7.33 -1.41
C TRP A 81 -0.85 8.33 -0.28
N THR A 82 -0.84 7.91 0.98
CA THR A 82 -0.99 8.82 2.14
C THR A 82 0.17 9.82 2.18
N SER A 83 1.40 9.38 1.90
CA SER A 83 2.57 10.25 1.79
C SER A 83 2.46 11.25 0.62
N LEU A 84 2.03 10.79 -0.56
CA LEU A 84 1.81 11.67 -1.71
C LEU A 84 0.69 12.68 -1.49
N TYR A 85 -0.37 12.27 -0.79
CA TYR A 85 -1.43 13.20 -0.38
C TYR A 85 -0.90 14.26 0.58
N GLY A 86 -0.11 13.87 1.59
CA GLY A 86 0.52 14.81 2.52
C GLY A 86 1.43 15.82 1.82
N GLU A 87 2.23 15.35 0.85
CA GLU A 87 3.15 16.21 0.10
C GLU A 87 2.43 17.18 -0.86
N THR A 88 1.35 16.72 -1.51
CA THR A 88 0.79 17.44 -2.67
C THR A 88 -0.63 17.95 -2.50
N GLY A 89 -1.37 17.47 -1.50
CA GLY A 89 -2.79 17.74 -1.31
C GLY A 89 -3.72 17.18 -2.40
N GLN A 90 -3.20 16.39 -3.35
CA GLN A 90 -3.97 15.88 -4.47
C GLN A 90 -4.92 14.77 -4.04
N LYS A 91 -6.22 15.08 -4.02
CA LYS A 91 -7.29 14.21 -3.47
C LYS A 91 -7.33 12.80 -4.06
N ARG A 92 -6.92 12.61 -5.32
CA ARG A 92 -6.92 11.28 -5.96
C ARG A 92 -6.13 10.23 -5.16
N PHE A 93 -5.04 10.63 -4.49
CA PHE A 93 -4.25 9.71 -3.68
C PHE A 93 -4.99 9.31 -2.41
N LEU A 94 -5.63 10.26 -1.72
CA LEU A 94 -6.45 9.98 -0.56
C LEU A 94 -7.68 9.13 -0.91
N GLU A 95 -8.32 9.40 -2.05
CA GLU A 95 -9.46 8.62 -2.56
C GLU A 95 -9.06 7.17 -2.86
N ALA A 96 -7.90 6.96 -3.49
CA ALA A 96 -7.37 5.62 -3.75
C ALA A 96 -7.03 4.87 -2.46
N ALA A 97 -6.38 5.56 -1.50
CA ALA A 97 -6.07 5.01 -0.19
C ALA A 97 -7.33 4.64 0.60
N ALA A 98 -8.37 5.47 0.57
CA ALA A 98 -9.65 5.18 1.23
C ALA A 98 -10.34 3.94 0.63
N ARG A 99 -10.35 3.78 -0.69
CA ARG A 99 -10.88 2.56 -1.34
C ARG A 99 -10.12 1.31 -0.92
N ALA A 100 -8.80 1.39 -0.85
CA ALA A 100 -7.96 0.28 -0.40
C ALA A 100 -8.17 -0.05 1.08
N ALA A 101 -8.29 0.97 1.93
CA ALA A 101 -8.61 0.80 3.35
C ALA A 101 -10.00 0.20 3.56
N ASP A 102 -11.00 0.64 2.78
CA ASP A 102 -12.36 0.08 2.81
C ASP A 102 -12.36 -1.41 2.50
N TRP A 103 -11.58 -1.84 1.51
CA TRP A 103 -11.42 -3.25 1.20
C TRP A 103 -10.79 -4.02 2.36
N LEU A 104 -9.70 -3.51 2.95
CA LEU A 104 -9.03 -4.15 4.09
C LEU A 104 -9.98 -4.35 5.28
N VAL A 105 -10.80 -3.35 5.59
CA VAL A 105 -11.82 -3.44 6.64
C VAL A 105 -12.89 -4.48 6.29
N ALA A 106 -13.36 -4.50 5.03
CA ALA A 106 -14.43 -5.38 4.59
C ALA A 106 -14.06 -6.87 4.62
N ILE A 107 -12.79 -7.20 4.43
CA ILE A 107 -12.30 -8.60 4.43
C ILE A 107 -11.63 -9.02 5.75
N GLN A 108 -11.62 -8.15 6.76
CA GLN A 108 -11.08 -8.47 8.07
C GLN A 108 -12.00 -9.47 8.77
N ASP A 109 -11.41 -10.49 9.40
CA ASP A 109 -12.15 -11.44 10.21
C ASP A 109 -12.70 -10.75 11.47
N GLN A 110 -13.74 -11.34 12.08
CA GLN A 110 -14.38 -10.78 13.27
C GLN A 110 -13.42 -10.62 14.47
N ASP A 111 -12.38 -11.44 14.56
CA ASP A 111 -11.35 -11.38 15.61
C ASP A 111 -10.16 -10.49 15.24
N GLY A 112 -10.23 -9.73 14.13
CA GLY A 112 -9.25 -8.71 13.75
C GLY A 112 -8.14 -9.19 12.82
N LYS A 113 -7.99 -10.49 12.59
CA LYS A 113 -6.98 -11.01 11.66
C LYS A 113 -7.43 -10.92 10.20
N TRP A 114 -6.51 -11.14 9.28
CA TRP A 114 -6.83 -11.43 7.88
C TRP A 114 -6.43 -12.87 7.56
N SER A 115 -7.42 -13.70 7.22
CA SER A 115 -7.20 -15.09 6.83
C SER A 115 -7.22 -15.30 5.32
N GLN A 116 -7.83 -14.39 4.56
CA GLN A 116 -7.97 -14.51 3.10
C GLN A 116 -7.10 -13.48 2.37
N HIS A 117 -6.72 -13.78 1.13
CA HIS A 117 -5.89 -12.89 0.31
C HIS A 117 -4.53 -12.61 0.97
N THR A 118 -4.00 -13.64 1.62
CA THR A 118 -2.68 -13.68 2.23
C THR A 118 -1.89 -14.84 1.62
N LEU A 119 -0.61 -14.96 1.98
CA LEU A 119 0.18 -16.11 1.55
C LEU A 119 -0.46 -17.40 2.07
N LYS A 120 -0.92 -18.25 1.14
CA LYS A 120 -1.63 -19.52 1.42
C LYS A 120 -2.94 -19.39 2.20
N ASP A 121 -3.56 -18.21 2.20
CA ASP A 121 -4.83 -17.96 2.90
C ASP A 121 -4.81 -18.43 4.37
N ILE A 122 -3.73 -18.07 5.06
CA ILE A 122 -3.59 -18.21 6.50
C ILE A 122 -3.20 -16.86 7.13
N PRO A 123 -3.53 -16.62 8.41
CA PRO A 123 -3.09 -15.43 9.11
C PRO A 123 -1.56 -15.38 9.26
N HIS A 124 -1.00 -14.18 9.15
CA HIS A 124 0.43 -13.94 9.36
C HIS A 124 0.66 -12.74 10.28
N ALA A 125 1.55 -12.89 11.26
CA ALA A 125 1.90 -11.80 12.17
C ALA A 125 2.49 -10.58 11.46
N TYR A 126 3.17 -10.75 10.31
CA TYR A 126 3.70 -9.61 9.55
C TYR A 126 2.60 -8.71 8.98
N ASN A 127 1.35 -9.19 8.84
CA ASN A 127 0.22 -8.34 8.45
C ASN A 127 -0.10 -7.29 9.52
N THR A 128 0.49 -7.35 10.71
CA THR A 128 0.43 -6.23 11.67
C THR A 128 0.99 -4.94 11.11
N ARG A 129 1.89 -5.01 10.12
CA ARG A 129 2.37 -3.83 9.40
C ARG A 129 1.26 -3.10 8.62
N VAL A 130 0.13 -3.76 8.33
CA VAL A 130 -1.03 -3.21 7.62
C VAL A 130 -1.95 -2.39 8.55
N ALA A 131 -1.87 -2.59 9.87
CA ALA A 131 -2.57 -1.73 10.83
C ALA A 131 -2.09 -0.27 10.75
N TRP A 132 -0.80 -0.04 10.52
CA TRP A 132 -0.24 1.31 10.41
C TRP A 132 -0.84 2.14 9.25
N PRO A 133 -0.86 1.65 7.99
CA PRO A 133 -1.51 2.36 6.88
C PRO A 133 -2.99 2.66 7.14
N LEU A 134 -3.72 1.78 7.83
CA LEU A 134 -5.10 2.06 8.23
C LEU A 134 -5.18 3.25 9.20
N LEU A 135 -4.23 3.36 10.15
CA LEU A 135 -4.12 4.51 11.04
C LEU A 135 -3.72 5.80 10.31
N GLU A 136 -2.90 5.72 9.25
CA GLU A 136 -2.60 6.87 8.40
C GLU A 136 -3.86 7.38 7.68
N VAL A 137 -4.66 6.49 7.11
CA VAL A 137 -5.94 6.87 6.48
C VAL A 137 -6.92 7.42 7.52
N TYR A 138 -6.99 6.82 8.71
CA TYR A 138 -7.76 7.37 9.83
C TYR A 138 -7.32 8.81 10.16
N ALA A 139 -6.03 9.05 10.32
CA ALA A 139 -5.50 10.38 10.66
C ALA A 139 -5.87 11.45 9.62
N LEU A 140 -5.96 11.06 8.33
CA LEU A 140 -6.30 11.97 7.23
C LEU A 140 -7.81 12.14 7.01
N THR A 141 -8.64 11.18 7.42
CA THR A 141 -10.08 11.15 7.10
C THR A 141 -11.01 11.31 8.30
N GLY A 142 -10.54 10.97 9.51
CA GLY A 142 -11.34 10.90 10.73
C GLY A 142 -12.38 9.77 10.75
N VAL A 143 -12.27 8.77 9.87
CA VAL A 143 -13.26 7.68 9.80
C VAL A 143 -12.87 6.54 10.74
N ASP A 144 -13.62 6.38 11.84
CA ASP A 144 -13.31 5.48 12.95
C ASP A 144 -13.15 4.00 12.57
N LYS A 145 -13.81 3.53 11.49
CA LYS A 145 -13.72 2.12 11.08
C LYS A 145 -12.27 1.69 10.76
N TYR A 146 -11.43 2.61 10.28
CA TYR A 146 -10.04 2.32 9.99
C TYR A 146 -9.21 2.18 11.28
N TYR A 147 -9.48 3.02 12.28
CA TYR A 147 -8.89 2.90 13.61
C TYR A 147 -9.27 1.58 14.28
N GLN A 148 -10.57 1.25 14.29
CA GLN A 148 -11.10 0.03 14.90
C GLN A 148 -10.52 -1.24 14.27
N ALA A 149 -10.38 -1.24 12.93
CA ALA A 149 -9.77 -2.36 12.22
C ALA A 149 -8.28 -2.51 12.56
N ALA A 150 -7.53 -1.41 12.61
CA ALA A 150 -6.13 -1.42 13.02
C ALA A 150 -5.95 -1.92 14.47
N GLU A 151 -6.75 -1.41 15.41
CA GLU A 151 -6.72 -1.81 16.81
C GLU A 151 -7.06 -3.30 16.98
N SER A 152 -8.12 -3.78 16.34
CA SER A 152 -8.52 -5.18 16.41
C SER A 152 -7.42 -6.12 15.90
N GLN A 153 -6.72 -5.73 14.82
CA GLN A 153 -5.64 -6.54 14.31
C GLN A 153 -4.42 -6.56 15.24
N ILE A 154 -4.06 -5.41 15.82
CA ILE A 154 -2.96 -5.32 16.79
C ILE A 154 -3.28 -6.18 18.02
N LEU A 155 -4.50 -6.12 18.54
CA LEU A 155 -4.94 -6.94 19.67
C LEU A 155 -4.91 -8.44 19.37
N TRP A 156 -5.25 -8.85 18.14
CA TRP A 156 -5.13 -10.24 17.73
C TRP A 156 -3.69 -10.75 17.71
N ALA A 157 -2.73 -9.88 17.37
CA ALA A 157 -1.33 -10.26 17.21
C ALA A 157 -0.53 -10.35 18.53
N LEU A 158 -1.07 -9.82 19.64
CA LEU A 158 -0.47 -9.80 20.98
C LEU A 158 -0.83 -11.05 21.77
#